data_AF-A0A1W1ELJ1-F1
#
_entry.id   AF-A0A1W1ELJ1-F1
#
_cell.length_a   1.000
_cell.length_b   1.000
_cell.length_c   1.000
_cell.angle_alpha   90.00
_cell.angle_beta   90.00
_cell.angle_gamma   90.00
#
_symmetry.space_group_name_H-M   'P 1'
#
loop_
_entity.id
_entity.type
_entity.pdbx_description
1 polymer ?
#
loop_
_entity_poly.entity_id
_entity_poly.type
_entity_poly.pdbx_seq_one_letter_code
_entity_poly.pdbx_strand_id
1 'polypeptide(L)' 'MAEKHLGHIEPYSAQFGTMIPMGGQKFFRTCVLWQLVRFVAINIRMTMLILKSHH' A
#
# COMPACT_ATOMS: atom_id res chain seq x y z
N MET A 1 -14.65 -6.99 -12.70
CA MET A 1 -15.51 -6.49 -11.59
C MET A 1 -15.06 -5.11 -11.07
N ALA A 2 -14.44 -4.25 -11.90
CA ALA A 2 -13.96 -2.92 -11.50
C ALA A 2 -14.80 -1.76 -12.07
N GLU A 3 -15.59 -2.00 -13.12
CA GLU A 3 -16.31 -0.94 -13.84
C GLU A 3 -17.68 -0.56 -13.23
N LYS A 4 -18.25 -1.38 -12.36
CA LYS A 4 -19.63 -1.19 -11.85
C LYS A 4 -19.79 -0.10 -10.76
N HIS A 5 -18.71 0.56 -10.32
CA HIS A 5 -18.75 1.58 -9.26
C HIS A 5 -18.42 3.00 -9.74
N LEU A 6 -18.17 3.20 -11.02
CA LEU A 6 -17.81 4.51 -11.60
C LEU A 6 -19.03 5.42 -11.84
N GLY A 7 -20.26 4.90 -11.70
CA GLY A 7 -21.50 5.65 -11.98
C GLY A 7 -21.88 6.73 -10.95
N HIS A 8 -21.10 6.93 -9.88
CA HIS A 8 -21.40 7.88 -8.80
C HIS A 8 -20.25 8.84 -8.47
N ILE A 9 -19.17 8.84 -9.27
CA ILE A 9 -18.02 9.71 -9.01
C ILE A 9 -18.13 10.89 -9.97
N GLU A 10 -18.51 12.06 -9.44
CA GLU A 10 -18.52 13.28 -10.22
C GLU A 10 -17.09 13.59 -10.74
N PRO A 11 -16.93 13.92 -12.03
CA PRO A 11 -15.65 14.33 -12.57
C PRO A 11 -15.16 15.59 -11.82
N TYR A 12 -13.87 15.63 -11.46
CA TYR A 12 -13.23 16.70 -10.67
C TYR A 12 -13.63 16.82 -9.18
N SER A 13 -14.37 15.86 -8.61
CA SER A 13 -14.53 15.78 -7.16
C SER A 13 -13.20 15.51 -6.45
N ALA A 14 -13.06 15.90 -5.18
CA ALA A 14 -11.86 15.61 -4.38
C ALA A 14 -11.52 14.10 -4.33
N GLN A 15 -12.53 13.25 -4.56
CA GLN A 15 -12.41 11.79 -4.61
C GLN A 15 -11.96 11.27 -5.98
N PHE A 16 -12.08 12.05 -7.06
CA PHE A 16 -11.73 11.67 -8.43
C PHE A 16 -10.23 11.41 -8.62
N GLY A 17 -9.37 12.15 -7.89
CA GLY A 17 -7.92 11.93 -7.89
C GLY A 17 -7.44 10.87 -6.90
N THR A 18 -8.34 10.32 -6.07
CA THR A 18 -7.94 9.33 -5.07
C THR A 18 -7.76 7.98 -5.74
N MET A 19 -6.55 7.43 -5.65
CA MET A 19 -6.29 6.07 -6.13
C MET A 19 -7.17 5.08 -5.36
N ILE A 20 -8.23 4.58 -5.99
CA ILE A 20 -9.04 3.52 -5.40
C ILE A 20 -8.15 2.27 -5.36
N PRO A 21 -7.79 1.76 -4.18
CA PRO A 21 -6.89 0.61 -4.09
C PRO A 21 -7.57 -0.58 -4.76
N MET A 22 -7.01 -1.02 -5.88
CA MET A 22 -7.48 -2.22 -6.57
C MET A 22 -7.46 -3.43 -5.63
N GLY A 23 -8.32 -4.42 -5.88
CA GLY A 23 -8.50 -5.59 -5.01
C GLY A 23 -7.18 -6.26 -4.59
N GLY A 24 -6.17 -6.27 -5.46
CA GLY A 24 -4.82 -6.74 -5.14
C GLY A 24 -4.12 -5.92 -4.04
N GLN A 25 -4.16 -4.58 -4.09
CA GLN A 25 -3.58 -3.74 -3.04
C GLN A 25 -4.28 -3.94 -1.70
N LYS A 26 -5.60 -4.19 -1.70
CA LYS A 26 -6.35 -4.53 -0.49
C LYS A 26 -5.95 -5.91 0.05
N PHE A 27 -5.76 -6.91 -0.81
CA PHE A 27 -5.31 -8.25 -0.44
C PHE A 27 -3.92 -8.27 0.18
N PHE A 28 -2.96 -7.55 -0.42
CA PHE A 28 -1.63 -7.38 0.17
C PHE A 28 -1.69 -6.63 1.51
N ARG A 29 -2.68 -5.75 1.74
CA ARG A 29 -2.85 -5.09 3.03
C ARG A 29 -3.50 -5.98 4.09
N THR A 30 -4.30 -6.99 3.73
CA THR A 30 -5.00 -7.86 4.71
C THR A 30 -4.28 -9.18 5.00
N CYS A 31 -3.32 -9.60 4.16
CA CYS A 31 -2.61 -10.85 4.36
C CYS A 31 -1.59 -10.76 5.51
N VAL A 32 -1.87 -11.44 6.63
CA VAL A 32 -1.01 -11.46 7.84
C VAL A 32 0.38 -12.01 7.54
N LEU A 33 0.49 -13.06 6.71
CA LEU A 33 1.78 -13.61 6.30
C LEU A 33 2.64 -12.57 5.55
N TRP A 34 2.02 -11.77 4.68
CA TRP A 34 2.71 -10.71 3.95
C TRP A 34 3.05 -9.51 4.85
N GLN A 35 2.20 -9.20 5.83
CA GLN A 35 2.48 -8.20 6.85
C GLN A 35 3.72 -8.58 7.67
N LEU A 36 3.87 -9.86 8.05
CA LEU A 36 5.07 -10.34 8.76
C LEU A 36 6.34 -10.22 7.93
N VAL A 37 6.29 -10.61 6.65
CA VAL A 37 7.43 -10.45 5.73
C VAL A 37 7.81 -8.97 5.57
N ARG A 38 6.83 -8.06 5.40
CA ARG A 38 7.09 -6.62 5.33
C ARG A 38 7.66 -6.06 6.63
N PHE A 39 7.19 -6.54 7.78
CA PHE A 39 7.71 -6.13 9.08
C PHE A 39 9.19 -6.47 9.20
N VAL A 40 9.57 -7.72 8.91
CA VAL A 40 10.97 -8.16 8.95
C VAL A 40 11.83 -7.37 7.96
N ALA A 41 11.37 -7.21 6.71
CA ALA A 41 12.12 -6.48 5.68
C ALA A 41 12.35 -5.00 6.03
N ILE A 42 11.38 -4.33 6.64
CA ILE A 42 11.52 -2.92 7.06
C ILE A 42 12.53 -2.82 8.22
N ASN A 43 12.40 -3.69 9.24
CA ASN A 43 13.33 -3.69 10.37
C ASN A 43 14.77 -3.92 9.89
N ILE A 44 15.01 -4.90 9.00
CA ILE A 44 16.34 -5.14 8.41
C ILE A 44 16.86 -3.91 7.66
N ARG A 45 16.03 -3.27 6.82
CA ARG A 45 16.46 -2.09 6.06
C ARG A 45 16.82 -0.91 6.96
N MET A 46 16.04 -0.66 8.00
CA MET A 46 16.31 0.41 8.97
C MET A 46 17.58 0.12 9.76
N THR A 47 17.76 -1.11 10.25
CA THR A 47 18.99 -1.52 10.94
C THR A 47 20.21 -1.41 10.04
N MET A 48 20.14 -1.87 8.78
CA MET A 48 21.24 -1.70 7.83
C MET A 48 21.56 -0.23 7.55
N LEU A 49 20.54 0.63 7.42
CA LEU A 49 20.76 2.06 7.19
C LEU A 49 21.46 2.70 8.38
N ILE A 50 21.02 2.40 9.61
CA ILE A 50 21.67 2.89 10.84
C ILE A 50 23.11 2.40 10.91
N LEU A 51 23.37 1.11 10.67
CA LEU A 51 24.72 0.54 10.67
C LEU A 51 25.63 1.19 9.62
N LYS A 52 25.11 1.45 8.42
CA LYS A 52 25.87 2.08 7.33
C LYS A 52 26.10 3.58 7.57
N SER A 53 25.20 4.25 8.28
CA SER A 53 25.33 5.67 8.65
C SER A 53 26.27 5.90 9.84
N HIS A 54 26.58 4.86 10.62
CA HIS A 54 27.42 4.97 11.83
C HIS A 54 28.92 4.79 11.56
N HIS A 55 29.34 4.69 10.30
CA HIS A 55 30.71 4.45 9.85
C HIS A 55 31.21 5.54 8.92
#